data_AF-A0A1J3GW75-F1
#
_entry.id   AF-A0A1J3GW75-F1
#
_cell.length_a   1.000
_cell.length_b   1.000
_cell.length_c   1.000
_cell.angle_alpha   90.00
_cell.angle_beta   90.00
_cell.angle_gamma   90.00
#
_symmetry.space_group_name_H-M   'P 1'
#
loop_
_entity.id
_entity.type
_entity.pdbx_description
1 polymer ?
#
loop_
_entity_poly.entity_id
_entity_poly.type
_entity_poly.pdbx_seq_one_letter_code
_entity_poly.pdbx_strand_id
1 'polypeptide(L)'
;LVLGLEGNPDLCKSSLCNPKEKKKFLLPAIASAASLLVVVVIVALIFVYRKKKVPSDIPAPPSIPVADVGHTSQSESSFLSKKIRFTYFEVQEMTNNFEKALGEGGFGVVYHGCVNGTQQVAVKVLSQSSSQGYKHFKAEVELLMRVHHINLV
;
A
#
# COMPACT_ATOMS: atom_id res chain seq x y z
N LEU A 1 15.77 -65.49 61.47
CA LEU A 1 15.97 -65.96 60.09
C LEU A 1 17.18 -65.23 59.54
N VAL A 2 18.32 -65.90 59.41
CA VAL A 2 19.57 -65.33 58.88
C VAL A 2 19.60 -65.68 57.39
N LEU A 3 19.59 -64.67 56.52
CA LEU A 3 19.67 -64.88 55.08
C LEU A 3 21.14 -64.80 54.65
N GLY A 4 21.71 -65.94 54.33
CA GLY A 4 23.02 -66.05 53.68
C GLY A 4 22.92 -65.64 52.22
N LEU A 5 23.86 -64.79 51.78
CA LEU A 5 24.02 -64.33 50.41
C LEU A 5 25.25 -65.01 49.81
N GLU A 6 25.10 -66.25 49.35
CA GLU A 6 26.14 -66.93 48.59
C GLU A 6 25.52 -67.66 47.40
N GLY A 7 25.94 -67.27 46.19
CA GLY A 7 25.66 -68.02 44.97
C GLY A 7 25.03 -67.24 43.81
N ASN A 8 25.69 -66.21 43.27
CA ASN A 8 25.61 -65.93 41.83
C ASN A 8 26.85 -65.17 41.31
N PRO A 9 27.83 -65.83 40.67
CA PRO A 9 29.05 -65.19 40.19
C PRO A 9 28.90 -64.32 38.92
N ASP A 10 27.70 -64.20 38.32
CA ASP A 10 27.56 -63.68 36.94
C ASP A 10 26.73 -62.38 36.77
N LEU A 11 26.48 -61.63 37.85
CA LEU A 11 25.62 -60.43 37.79
C LEU A 11 26.33 -59.09 37.55
N CYS A 12 27.62 -59.09 37.18
CA CYS A 12 28.34 -57.88 36.78
C CYS A 12 28.94 -58.02 35.38
N LYS A 13 28.09 -58.03 34.35
CA LYS A 13 28.52 -57.60 33.01
C LYS A 13 28.63 -56.07 33.02
N SER A 14 29.85 -55.63 33.30
CA SER A 14 30.28 -54.24 33.36
C SER A 14 30.15 -53.53 32.00
N SER A 15 28.94 -53.08 31.65
CA SER A 15 28.75 -52.11 30.57
C SER A 15 27.73 -51.00 30.84
N LEU A 16 27.23 -50.85 32.08
CA LEU A 16 26.26 -49.78 32.41
C LEU A 16 26.77 -48.73 33.42
N CYS A 17 28.08 -48.66 33.68
CA CYS A 17 28.69 -47.53 34.36
C CYS A 17 29.53 -46.70 33.38
N ASN A 18 28.86 -45.83 32.63
CA ASN A 18 29.52 -44.70 31.99
C ASN A 18 28.55 -43.52 31.95
N PRO A 19 28.50 -42.65 32.98
CA PRO A 19 27.90 -41.34 32.81
C PRO A 19 28.86 -40.52 31.95
N LYS A 20 28.80 -40.71 30.62
CA LYS A 20 29.47 -39.79 29.69
C LYS A 20 28.81 -38.43 29.84
N GLU A 21 29.52 -37.56 30.53
CA GLU A 21 29.16 -36.18 30.72
C GLU A 21 28.90 -35.44 29.39
N LYS A 22 27.91 -34.55 29.46
CA LYS A 22 27.66 -33.37 28.62
C LYS A 22 27.28 -33.61 27.15
N LYS A 23 25.97 -33.78 26.91
CA LYS A 23 25.30 -33.32 25.66
C LYS A 23 23.99 -32.59 25.93
N LYS A 24 23.97 -31.62 26.87
CA LYS A 24 22.79 -30.78 27.16
C LYS A 24 22.84 -29.38 26.52
N PHE A 25 23.95 -28.99 25.88
CA PHE A 25 24.13 -27.65 25.28
C PHE A 25 24.06 -27.61 23.74
N LEU A 26 24.03 -28.76 23.07
CA LEU A 26 23.94 -28.83 21.60
C LEU A 26 22.52 -28.57 21.08
N LEU A 27 21.50 -28.86 21.90
CA LEU A 27 20.09 -28.66 21.55
C LEU A 27 19.66 -27.18 21.51
N PRO A 28 20.00 -26.32 22.49
CA PRO A 28 19.66 -24.88 22.43
C PRO A 28 20.48 -24.10 21.39
N ALA A 29 21.68 -24.57 21.02
CA ALA A 29 22.50 -23.91 20.00
C ALA A 29 21.91 -24.06 18.58
N ILE A 30 21.39 -25.25 18.23
CA ILE A 30 20.78 -25.52 16.92
C ILE A 30 19.42 -24.81 16.78
N ALA A 31 18.64 -24.74 17.86
CA ALA A 31 17.37 -24.01 17.89
C ALA A 31 17.56 -22.50 17.66
N SER A 32 18.65 -21.92 18.19
CA SER A 32 18.99 -20.50 18.00
C SER A 32 19.36 -20.17 16.54
N ALA A 33 20.15 -21.03 15.89
CA ALA A 33 20.58 -20.83 14.50
C ALA A 33 19.40 -20.92 13.51
N ALA A 34 18.49 -21.87 13.70
CA ALA A 34 17.29 -21.99 12.86
C ALA A 34 16.37 -20.77 12.99
N SER A 35 16.21 -20.24 14.20
CA SER A 35 15.40 -19.03 14.44
C SER A 35 15.97 -17.79 13.74
N LEU A 36 17.29 -17.60 13.77
CA LEU A 36 17.96 -16.50 13.07
C LEU A 36 17.76 -16.57 11.56
N LEU A 37 17.85 -17.78 10.99
CA LEU A 37 17.66 -18.01 9.55
C LEU A 37 16.23 -17.65 9.11
N VAL A 38 15.21 -18.05 9.89
CA VAL A 38 13.81 -17.70 9.63
C VAL A 38 13.58 -16.19 9.68
N VAL A 39 14.14 -15.49 10.66
CA VAL A 39 14.01 -14.02 10.76
C VAL A 39 14.65 -13.31 9.55
N VAL A 40 15.84 -13.75 9.12
CA VAL A 40 16.50 -13.19 7.93
C VAL A 40 15.66 -13.41 6.67
N VAL A 41 15.06 -14.60 6.50
CA VAL A 41 14.18 -14.89 5.36
C VAL A 41 12.94 -13.98 5.38
N ILE A 42 12.31 -13.80 6.54
CA ILE A 42 11.14 -12.90 6.68
C ILE A 42 11.53 -11.45 6.33
N VAL A 43 12.67 -10.96 6.84
CA VAL A 43 13.16 -9.60 6.54
C VAL A 43 13.47 -9.44 5.05
N ALA A 44 14.11 -10.44 4.43
CA ALA A 44 14.40 -10.43 2.99
C ALA A 44 13.12 -10.42 2.15
N LEU A 45 12.12 -11.26 2.51
CA LEU A 45 10.81 -11.25 1.86
C LEU A 45 10.15 -9.88 1.99
N ILE A 46 10.09 -9.30 3.21
CA ILE A 46 9.54 -7.95 3.42
C ILE A 46 10.27 -6.92 2.55
N PHE A 47 11.60 -6.97 2.48
CA PHE A 47 12.38 -6.03 1.67
C PHE A 47 12.11 -6.18 0.17
N VAL A 48 12.00 -7.41 -0.33
CA VAL A 48 11.62 -7.70 -1.73
C VAL A 48 10.20 -7.24 -2.02
N TYR A 49 9.23 -7.54 -1.16
CA TYR A 49 7.85 -7.07 -1.31
C TYR A 49 7.73 -5.54 -1.22
N ARG A 50 8.59 -4.88 -0.43
CA ARG A 50 8.67 -3.41 -0.37
C ARG A 50 9.34 -2.82 -1.61
N LYS A 51 10.39 -3.45 -2.17
CA LYS A 51 11.01 -3.03 -3.42
C LYS A 51 10.09 -3.22 -4.63
N LYS A 52 9.25 -4.25 -4.64
CA LYS A 52 8.24 -4.48 -5.68
C LYS A 52 7.13 -3.41 -5.71
N LYS A 53 7.10 -2.49 -4.73
CA LYS A 53 6.19 -1.33 -4.69
C LYS A 53 6.80 -0.01 -5.16
N VAL A 54 7.96 -0.03 -5.83
CA VAL A 54 8.50 1.15 -6.55
C VAL A 54 8.42 0.91 -8.06
N PRO A 55 7.37 1.38 -8.75
CA PRO A 55 7.39 1.57 -10.19
C PRO A 55 8.00 2.94 -10.47
N SER A 56 9.28 2.96 -10.83
CA SER A 56 9.77 3.93 -11.81
C SER A 56 9.48 3.34 -13.18
N ASP A 57 8.73 4.06 -14.00
CA ASP A 57 9.01 4.28 -15.43
C ASP A 57 7.88 5.11 -16.03
N ILE A 58 8.22 6.35 -16.40
CA ILE A 58 7.41 7.26 -17.20
C ILE A 58 7.95 7.15 -18.64
N PRO A 59 7.22 6.56 -19.59
CA PRO A 59 7.41 6.88 -21.00
C PRO A 59 6.63 8.15 -21.35
N ALA A 60 7.28 9.03 -22.12
CA ALA A 60 6.79 10.33 -22.56
C ALA A 60 5.41 10.31 -23.24
N PRO A 61 4.63 11.42 -23.19
CA PRO A 61 3.36 11.51 -23.88
C PRO A 61 3.56 11.64 -25.41
N PRO A 62 2.70 11.02 -26.24
CA PRO A 62 2.70 11.26 -27.68
C PRO A 62 2.20 12.68 -27.98
N SER A 63 2.95 13.38 -28.80
CA SER A 63 2.58 14.62 -29.47
C SER A 63 1.32 14.42 -30.33
N ILE A 64 0.24 15.15 -30.04
CA ILE A 64 -0.92 15.29 -30.93
C ILE A 64 -0.76 16.60 -31.73
N PRO A 65 -1.04 16.59 -33.04
CA PRO A 65 -0.90 17.77 -33.90
C PRO A 65 -1.97 18.82 -33.60
N VAL A 66 -1.55 20.08 -33.75
CA VAL A 66 -2.37 21.27 -33.78
C VAL A 66 -3.39 21.15 -34.92
N ALA A 67 -4.67 21.36 -34.62
CA ALA A 67 -5.67 21.72 -35.60
C ALA A 67 -6.45 22.94 -35.08
N ASP A 68 -6.42 23.96 -35.92
CA ASP A 68 -6.98 25.29 -35.78
C ASP A 68 -8.40 25.37 -36.39
N VAL A 69 -9.15 26.39 -35.97
CA VAL A 69 -10.38 26.98 -36.53
C VAL A 69 -11.73 26.24 -36.41
N GLY A 70 -12.73 26.92 -35.83
CA GLY A 70 -14.08 26.95 -36.40
C GLY A 70 -15.27 26.85 -35.43
N HIS A 71 -15.99 27.97 -35.26
CA HIS A 71 -17.33 28.06 -34.66
C HIS A 71 -18.35 27.09 -35.29
N THR A 72 -19.11 26.35 -34.48
CA THR A 72 -20.55 26.09 -34.69
C THR A 72 -21.17 25.50 -33.43
N SER A 73 -22.28 26.12 -33.03
CA SER A 73 -23.19 25.71 -31.98
C SER A 73 -23.97 24.45 -32.36
N GLN A 74 -24.01 23.46 -31.46
CA GLN A 74 -25.23 22.77 -31.00
C GLN A 74 -24.91 21.49 -30.23
N SER A 75 -25.85 21.20 -29.31
CA SER A 75 -26.15 19.89 -28.73
C SER A 75 -25.45 19.53 -27.41
N GLU A 76 -26.07 20.05 -26.33
CA GLU A 76 -26.29 19.31 -25.09
C GLU A 76 -26.55 17.81 -25.37
N SER A 77 -25.62 16.94 -24.95
CA SER A 77 -25.83 15.54 -24.51
C SER A 77 -24.60 14.66 -24.75
N SER A 78 -23.52 14.90 -24.00
CA SER A 78 -22.49 13.87 -23.79
C SER A 78 -21.77 14.02 -22.44
N PHE A 79 -22.54 14.19 -21.37
CA PHE A 79 -22.02 14.05 -20.00
C PHE A 79 -21.73 12.58 -19.61
N LEU A 80 -21.84 11.64 -20.55
CA LEU A 80 -21.40 10.27 -20.36
C LEU A 80 -19.90 10.13 -20.68
N SER A 81 -19.10 10.15 -19.60
CA SER A 81 -17.81 9.47 -19.49
C SER A 81 -16.66 9.91 -20.42
N LYS A 82 -16.59 11.19 -20.80
CA LYS A 82 -15.30 11.73 -21.24
C LYS A 82 -14.48 12.11 -20.00
N LYS A 83 -13.36 11.41 -19.76
CA LYS A 83 -12.41 11.76 -18.71
C LYS A 83 -11.78 13.13 -19.04
N ILE A 84 -12.44 14.21 -18.63
CA ILE A 84 -11.91 15.56 -18.75
C ILE A 84 -10.74 15.70 -17.78
N ARG A 85 -9.65 16.29 -18.25
CA ARG A 85 -8.48 16.61 -17.43
C ARG A 85 -8.28 18.11 -17.50
N PHE A 86 -8.07 18.71 -16.33
CA PHE A 86 -7.69 20.10 -16.20
C PHE A 86 -6.23 20.18 -15.80
N THR A 87 -5.52 21.13 -16.36
CA THR A 87 -4.21 21.57 -15.91
C THR A 87 -4.34 22.29 -14.56
N TYR A 88 -3.22 22.41 -13.84
CA TYR A 88 -3.22 23.14 -12.57
C TYR A 88 -3.64 24.62 -12.76
N PHE A 89 -3.23 25.25 -13.86
CA PHE A 89 -3.59 26.62 -14.17
C PHE A 89 -5.11 26.79 -14.34
N GLU A 90 -5.76 25.90 -15.10
CA GLU A 90 -7.22 25.91 -15.24
C GLU A 90 -7.93 25.67 -13.90
N VAL A 91 -7.39 24.79 -13.05
CA VAL A 91 -7.91 24.57 -11.69
C VAL A 91 -7.78 25.83 -10.83
N GLN A 92 -6.67 26.54 -10.93
CA GLN A 92 -6.45 27.79 -10.21
C GLN A 92 -7.40 28.88 -10.72
N GLU A 93 -7.58 28.99 -12.03
CA GLU A 93 -8.51 29.95 -12.65
C GLU A 93 -9.95 29.68 -12.25
N MET A 94 -10.44 28.43 -12.38
CA MET A 94 -11.82 28.08 -12.06
C MET A 94 -12.15 28.25 -10.57
N THR A 95 -11.15 28.20 -9.69
CA THR A 95 -11.32 28.36 -8.23
C THR A 95 -10.99 29.77 -7.73
N ASN A 96 -10.72 30.73 -8.63
CA ASN A 96 -10.23 32.07 -8.30
C ASN A 96 -9.03 32.03 -7.32
N ASN A 97 -8.00 31.26 -7.64
CA ASN A 97 -6.84 31.01 -6.77
C ASN A 97 -7.20 30.38 -5.42
N PHE A 98 -8.12 29.41 -5.42
CA PHE A 98 -8.58 28.69 -4.21
C PHE A 98 -9.17 29.62 -3.14
N GLU A 99 -9.91 30.66 -3.54
CA GLU A 99 -10.42 31.70 -2.63
C GLU A 99 -11.44 31.17 -1.62
N LYS A 100 -12.38 30.34 -2.08
CA LYS A 100 -13.55 29.94 -1.28
C LYS A 100 -13.55 28.45 -0.94
N ALA A 101 -13.16 28.12 0.28
CA ALA A 101 -13.31 26.76 0.81
C ALA A 101 -14.80 26.47 1.11
N LEU A 102 -15.24 25.28 0.70
CA LEU A 102 -16.56 24.71 0.98
C LEU A 102 -16.52 23.71 2.14
N GLY A 103 -15.37 23.08 2.38
CA GLY A 103 -15.16 22.16 3.47
C GLY A 103 -13.77 21.55 3.48
N GLU A 104 -13.41 20.91 4.58
CA GLU A 104 -12.13 20.24 4.77
C GLU A 104 -12.34 18.87 5.40
N GLY A 105 -11.54 17.88 4.97
CA GLY A 105 -11.50 16.55 5.58
C GLY A 105 -10.11 15.92 5.44
N GLY A 106 -9.98 14.66 5.85
CA GLY A 106 -8.67 13.98 5.91
C GLY A 106 -7.92 13.83 4.57
N PHE A 107 -8.59 14.06 3.44
CA PHE A 107 -8.00 13.96 2.10
C PHE A 107 -7.74 15.31 1.43
N GLY A 108 -8.10 16.42 2.07
CA GLY A 108 -7.89 17.75 1.52
C GLY A 108 -9.04 18.71 1.73
N VAL A 109 -8.90 19.87 1.10
CA VAL A 109 -9.87 20.96 1.12
C VAL A 109 -10.68 20.92 -0.17
N VAL A 110 -11.98 21.15 -0.05
CA VAL A 110 -12.90 21.30 -1.18
C VAL A 110 -13.12 22.79 -1.39
N TYR A 111 -12.84 23.29 -2.58
CA TYR A 111 -13.06 24.67 -2.98
C TYR A 111 -14.26 24.79 -3.91
N HIS A 112 -14.90 25.95 -3.89
CA HIS A 112 -15.86 26.34 -4.91
C HIS A 112 -15.12 26.69 -6.20
N GLY A 113 -15.69 26.30 -7.34
CA GLY A 113 -15.18 26.73 -8.63
C GLY A 113 -16.27 26.85 -9.70
N CYS A 114 -15.90 27.42 -10.84
CA CYS A 114 -16.77 27.63 -11.98
C CYS A 114 -16.03 27.31 -13.29
N VAL A 115 -16.52 26.33 -14.04
CA VAL A 115 -15.99 25.93 -15.36
C VAL A 115 -16.74 26.69 -16.45
N ASN A 116 -16.02 27.29 -17.40
CA ASN A 116 -16.57 28.07 -18.52
C ASN A 116 -17.52 29.22 -18.10
N GLY A 117 -17.39 29.72 -16.86
CA GLY A 117 -18.20 30.83 -16.34
C GLY A 117 -19.67 30.48 -16.01
N THR A 118 -20.12 29.26 -16.26
CA THR A 118 -21.52 28.85 -16.06
C THR A 118 -21.69 27.63 -15.18
N GLN A 119 -20.75 26.67 -15.23
CA GLN A 119 -20.89 25.40 -14.54
C GLN A 119 -20.22 25.45 -13.16
N GLN A 120 -21.02 25.50 -12.11
CA GLN A 120 -20.52 25.44 -10.75
C GLN A 120 -19.98 24.03 -10.43
N VAL A 121 -18.82 23.97 -9.78
CA VAL A 121 -18.14 22.72 -9.42
C VAL A 121 -17.57 22.78 -7.99
N ALA A 122 -17.36 21.61 -7.40
CA ALA A 122 -16.60 21.44 -6.17
C ALA A 122 -15.23 20.84 -6.50
N VAL A 123 -14.15 21.56 -6.18
CA VAL A 123 -12.78 21.17 -6.51
C VAL A 123 -12.09 20.66 -5.25
N LYS A 124 -11.92 19.35 -5.13
CA LYS A 124 -11.19 18.73 -4.02
C LYS A 124 -9.69 18.73 -4.31
N VAL A 125 -8.91 19.43 -3.49
CA VAL A 125 -7.46 19.55 -3.61
C VAL A 125 -6.79 18.71 -2.54
N LEU A 126 -5.92 17.78 -2.95
CA LEU A 126 -5.19 16.91 -2.04
C LEU A 126 -4.30 17.72 -1.08
N SER A 127 -4.43 17.48 0.23
CA SER A 127 -3.56 18.11 1.23
C SER A 127 -2.12 17.57 1.16
N GLN A 128 -1.14 18.46 1.27
CA GLN A 128 0.29 18.13 1.30
C GLN A 128 0.69 17.29 2.52
N SER A 129 -0.07 17.35 3.63
CA SER A 129 0.27 16.66 4.88
C SER A 129 0.01 15.15 4.84
N SER A 130 -0.62 14.64 3.78
CA SER A 130 -1.03 13.25 3.71
C SER A 130 0.08 12.36 3.10
N SER A 131 0.86 11.72 3.96
CA SER A 131 1.95 10.79 3.58
C SER A 131 1.48 9.59 2.73
N GLN A 132 0.18 9.27 2.72
CA GLN A 132 -0.45 8.24 1.88
C GLN A 132 -1.59 8.80 1.00
N GLY A 133 -1.87 10.10 1.06
CA GLY A 133 -3.10 10.69 0.54
C GLY A 133 -3.27 10.57 -0.96
N TYR A 134 -2.17 10.65 -1.72
CA TYR A 134 -2.25 10.51 -3.18
C TYR A 134 -2.83 9.16 -3.62
N LYS A 135 -2.48 8.06 -2.92
CA LYS A 135 -3.00 6.73 -3.27
C LYS A 135 -4.50 6.62 -2.98
N HIS A 136 -4.94 7.13 -1.83
CA HIS A 136 -6.36 7.14 -1.47
C HIS A 136 -7.16 8.07 -2.37
N PHE A 137 -6.64 9.26 -2.67
CA PHE A 137 -7.25 10.22 -3.58
C PHE A 137 -7.38 9.66 -4.99
N LYS A 138 -6.33 9.01 -5.51
CA LYS A 138 -6.37 8.35 -6.83
C LYS A 138 -7.40 7.20 -6.86
N ALA A 139 -7.49 6.41 -5.79
CA ALA A 139 -8.48 5.35 -5.67
C ALA A 139 -9.92 5.91 -5.63
N GLU A 140 -10.14 6.99 -4.89
CA GLU A 140 -11.44 7.69 -4.82
C GLU A 140 -11.84 8.21 -6.20
N VAL A 141 -10.95 8.91 -6.91
CA VAL A 141 -11.19 9.39 -8.28
C VAL A 141 -11.50 8.23 -9.23
N GLU A 142 -10.75 7.14 -9.18
CA GLU A 142 -10.99 5.95 -10.02
C GLU A 142 -12.32 5.26 -9.74
N LEU A 143 -12.81 5.31 -8.50
CA LEU A 143 -14.09 4.78 -8.09
C LEU A 143 -15.23 5.71 -8.54
N LEU A 144 -15.15 7.00 -8.22
CA LEU A 144 -16.18 8.00 -8.55
C LEU A 144 -16.37 8.15 -10.06
N MET A 145 -15.32 7.96 -10.86
CA MET A 145 -15.45 7.96 -12.34
C MET A 145 -16.31 6.81 -12.89
N ARG A 146 -16.51 5.73 -12.12
CA ARG A 146 -17.26 4.54 -12.58
C ARG A 146 -18.66 4.47 -11.99
N VAL A 147 -18.81 4.93 -10.74
CA VAL A 147 -20.10 4.85 -10.03
C VAL A 147 -20.99 6.01 -10.47
N HIS A 148 -22.16 5.66 -11.00
CA HIS A 148 -23.23 6.62 -11.31
C HIS A 148 -24.46 6.21 -10.50
N HIS A 149 -24.82 7.02 -9.50
CA HIS A 149 -25.96 6.74 -8.63
C HIS A 149 -26.66 8.05 -8.25
N ILE A 150 -27.98 8.05 -8.13
CA ILE A 150 -28.78 9.25 -7.86
C ILE A 150 -28.43 9.98 -6.55
N ASN A 151 -27.85 9.23 -5.59
CA ASN A 151 -27.43 9.76 -4.29
C ASN A 151 -25.91 10.00 -4.22
N LEU A 152 -25.20 9.85 -5.33
CA LEU A 152 -23.78 10.14 -5.44
C LEU A 152 -23.64 11.40 -6.30
N VAL A 153 -23.25 12.48 -5.63
CA VAL A 153 -22.96 13.80 -6.21
C VAL A 153 -21.49 13.95 -6.55
#